data_AF-A0A949ULZ0-F1
#
_entry.id   AF-A0A949ULZ0-F1
#
_cell.length_a   1.000
_cell.length_b   1.000
_cell.length_c   1.000
_cell.angle_alpha   90.00
_cell.angle_beta   90.00
_cell.angle_gamma   90.00
#
_symmetry.space_group_name_H-M   'P 1'
#
loop_
_entity.id
_entity.type
_entity.pdbx_description
1 polymer ?
#
loop_
_entity_poly.entity_id
_entity_poly.type
_entity_poly.pdbx_seq_one_letter_code
_entity_poly.pdbx_strand_id
1 'polypeptide(L)'
;MLAISWEPELRGLLTVVIAVIILVGSIYMVMATNMGSRLAFLVVLTGLFGWLMLMGIAWMIYGIGLRGPDPTWEAVPGATVLQDNQALVKAGILPAIPDFSDDATPSDQASVIGDELIDEGYVVLDKSSPAFGQAQASAGVFLEAEGSYAPGTYEVLEVFDIGGERYPKINDTWDFVAFFHTPHYVVVEAAPYEAVRNEPGRAPATPQIDETQQRQYVYMIRDLGARRQPPTVLAIGAGAVFFALCYLLHRRERFLRENQAQPLPTVQASAPGDPDTESSEDATEKVEATV
;
A
#
# COMPACT_ATOMS: atom_id res chain seq x y z
N MET A 1 -20.34 33.43 -26.61
CA MET A 1 -20.05 32.04 -26.19
C MET A 1 -19.35 32.13 -24.85
N LEU A 2 -19.95 31.61 -23.77
CA LEU A 2 -19.30 31.60 -22.46
C LEU A 2 -17.98 30.84 -22.57
N ALA A 3 -16.86 31.54 -22.42
CA ALA A 3 -15.56 30.92 -22.26
C ALA A 3 -15.52 30.33 -20.85
N ILE A 4 -15.65 29.01 -20.75
CA ILE A 4 -15.26 28.27 -19.55
C ILE A 4 -13.74 28.42 -19.47
N SER A 5 -13.25 29.21 -18.51
CA SER A 5 -11.84 29.29 -18.14
C SER A 5 -11.30 27.87 -17.95
N TRP A 6 -10.05 27.63 -18.39
CA TRP A 6 -9.40 26.35 -18.17
C TRP A 6 -9.12 26.19 -16.67
N GLU A 7 -10.04 25.50 -15.98
CA GLU A 7 -9.93 25.17 -14.55
C GLU A 7 -9.79 23.65 -14.43
N PRO A 8 -8.54 23.13 -14.39
CA PRO A 8 -8.29 21.69 -14.40
C PRO A 8 -8.92 20.99 -13.19
N GLU A 9 -9.01 21.69 -12.07
CA GLU A 9 -9.60 21.20 -10.81
C GLU A 9 -11.11 20.95 -10.96
N LEU A 10 -11.86 21.92 -11.51
CA LEU A 10 -13.31 21.78 -11.74
C LEU A 10 -13.62 20.71 -12.79
N ARG A 11 -12.83 20.64 -13.86
CA ARG A 11 -13.02 19.64 -14.91
C ARG A 11 -12.73 18.23 -14.41
N GLY A 12 -11.69 18.08 -13.59
CA GLY A 12 -11.36 16.81 -12.95
C GLY A 12 -12.49 16.33 -12.03
N LEU A 13 -12.94 17.19 -11.13
CA LEU A 13 -14.05 16.87 -10.22
C LEU A 13 -15.35 16.56 -10.98
N LEU A 14 -15.70 17.37 -11.98
CA LEU A 14 -16.88 17.14 -12.82
C LEU A 14 -16.81 15.78 -13.52
N THR A 15 -15.64 15.41 -14.04
CA THR A 15 -15.44 14.12 -14.71
C THR A 15 -15.64 12.95 -13.75
N VAL A 16 -15.13 13.05 -12.52
CA VAL A 16 -15.33 12.02 -11.49
C VAL A 16 -16.80 11.90 -11.10
N VAL A 17 -17.49 13.03 -10.88
CA VAL A 17 -18.92 13.05 -10.56
C VAL A 17 -19.74 12.41 -11.69
N ILE A 18 -19.48 12.78 -12.94
CA ILE A 18 -20.15 12.20 -14.11
C ILE A 18 -19.85 10.70 -14.20
N ALA A 19 -18.61 10.27 -13.97
CA ALA A 19 -18.24 8.85 -14.00
C ALA A 19 -18.98 8.05 -12.92
N VAL A 20 -19.12 8.59 -11.69
CA VAL A 20 -19.88 7.94 -10.61
C VAL A 20 -21.37 7.86 -10.95
N ILE A 21 -21.96 8.94 -11.46
CA ILE A 21 -23.38 8.97 -11.85
C ILE A 21 -23.64 7.99 -13.00
N ILE A 22 -22.78 7.94 -14.00
CA ILE A 22 -22.95 7.01 -15.12
C ILE A 22 -22.73 5.57 -14.65
N LEU A 23 -21.64 5.28 -13.96
CA LEU A 23 -21.30 3.91 -13.57
C LEU A 23 -22.30 3.34 -12.56
N VAL A 24 -22.56 4.03 -11.45
CA VAL A 24 -23.44 3.52 -10.39
C VAL A 24 -24.91 3.82 -10.72
N GLY A 25 -25.19 5.02 -11.24
CA GLY A 25 -26.56 5.45 -11.55
C GLY A 25 -27.18 4.70 -12.71
N SER A 26 -26.43 4.35 -13.77
CA SER A 26 -27.00 3.56 -14.87
C SER A 26 -27.45 2.17 -14.41
N ILE A 27 -26.62 1.47 -13.63
CA ILE A 27 -26.94 0.16 -13.06
C ILE A 27 -28.16 0.27 -12.14
N TYR A 28 -28.22 1.32 -11.32
CA TYR A 28 -29.38 1.59 -10.47
C TYR A 28 -30.66 1.81 -11.27
N MET A 29 -30.65 2.65 -12.32
CA MET A 29 -31.84 2.93 -13.12
C MET A 29 -32.38 1.69 -13.85
N VAL A 30 -31.47 0.85 -14.37
CA VAL A 30 -31.84 -0.41 -15.02
C VAL A 30 -32.46 -1.38 -14.01
N MET A 31 -31.90 -1.50 -12.81
CA MET A 31 -32.47 -2.36 -11.76
C MET A 31 -33.77 -1.79 -11.18
N ALA A 32 -33.87 -0.47 -10.98
CA ALA A 32 -35.04 0.18 -10.39
C ALA A 32 -36.31 -0.08 -11.19
N THR A 33 -36.19 -0.13 -12.52
CA THR A 33 -37.31 -0.42 -13.43
C THR A 33 -37.82 -1.87 -13.29
N ASN A 34 -36.95 -2.82 -12.94
CA ASN A 34 -37.29 -4.25 -12.89
C ASN A 34 -37.74 -4.75 -11.50
N MET A 35 -37.11 -4.27 -10.43
CA MET A 35 -37.26 -4.81 -9.06
C MET A 35 -37.67 -3.75 -8.01
N GLY A 36 -37.95 -2.53 -8.45
CA GLY A 36 -38.34 -1.40 -7.61
C GLY A 36 -37.16 -0.64 -6.99
N SER A 37 -37.34 0.66 -6.75
CA SER A 37 -36.26 1.59 -6.34
C SER A 37 -35.55 1.19 -5.05
N ARG A 38 -36.28 0.77 -4.01
CA ARG A 38 -35.70 0.42 -2.71
C ARG A 38 -34.82 -0.83 -2.77
N LEU A 39 -35.26 -1.84 -3.51
CA LEU A 39 -34.53 -3.10 -3.66
C LEU A 39 -33.33 -2.89 -4.58
N ALA A 40 -33.53 -2.20 -5.71
CA ALA A 40 -32.46 -1.84 -6.63
C ALA A 40 -31.33 -1.07 -5.94
N PHE A 41 -31.68 -0.12 -5.04
CA PHE A 41 -30.68 0.61 -4.26
C PHE A 41 -29.81 -0.32 -3.42
N LEU A 42 -30.42 -1.25 -2.65
CA LEU A 42 -29.67 -2.19 -1.82
C LEU A 42 -28.78 -3.11 -2.65
N VAL A 43 -29.28 -3.62 -3.78
CA VAL A 43 -28.52 -4.52 -4.66
C VAL A 43 -27.33 -3.80 -5.29
N VAL A 44 -27.53 -2.59 -5.82
CA VAL A 44 -26.44 -1.81 -6.42
C VAL A 44 -25.40 -1.40 -5.38
N LEU A 45 -25.83 -0.99 -4.19
CA LEU A 45 -24.92 -0.68 -3.10
C LEU A 45 -24.10 -1.92 -2.68
N THR A 46 -24.75 -3.09 -2.60
CA THR A 46 -24.07 -4.36 -2.32
C THR A 46 -23.04 -4.68 -3.40
N GLY A 47 -23.42 -4.55 -4.67
CA GLY A 47 -22.51 -4.77 -5.80
C GLY A 47 -21.31 -3.83 -5.79
N LEU A 48 -21.52 -2.55 -5.46
CA LEU A 48 -20.45 -1.56 -5.36
C LEU A 48 -19.45 -1.94 -4.25
N PHE A 49 -19.92 -2.29 -3.05
CA PHE A 49 -19.03 -2.67 -1.96
C PHE A 49 -18.36 -4.03 -2.19
N GLY A 50 -19.03 -4.98 -2.85
CA GLY A 50 -18.41 -6.23 -3.31
C GLY A 50 -17.29 -5.98 -4.31
N TRP A 51 -17.51 -5.07 -5.27
CA TRP A 51 -16.48 -4.66 -6.22
C TRP A 51 -15.32 -3.92 -5.54
N LEU A 52 -15.58 -3.00 -4.61
CA LEU A 52 -14.54 -2.32 -3.82
C LEU A 52 -13.71 -3.28 -2.97
N MET A 53 -14.35 -4.29 -2.38
CA MET A 53 -13.65 -5.36 -1.66
C MET A 53 -12.71 -6.14 -2.59
N LEU A 54 -13.19 -6.56 -3.77
CA LEU A 54 -12.37 -7.27 -4.76
C LEU A 54 -11.21 -6.41 -5.27
N MET A 55 -11.44 -5.13 -5.54
CA MET A 55 -10.38 -4.18 -5.91
C MET A 55 -9.37 -4.01 -4.77
N GLY A 56 -9.83 -3.85 -3.53
CA GLY A 56 -8.96 -3.77 -2.36
C GLY A 56 -8.05 -5.00 -2.22
N ILE A 57 -8.60 -6.21 -2.41
CA ILE A 57 -7.83 -7.47 -2.38
C ILE A 57 -6.82 -7.51 -3.54
N ALA A 58 -7.24 -7.19 -4.77
CA ALA A 58 -6.35 -7.18 -5.92
C ALA A 58 -5.19 -6.16 -5.75
N TRP A 59 -5.51 -4.95 -5.29
CA TRP A 59 -4.53 -3.90 -5.01
C TRP A 59 -3.60 -4.26 -3.86
N MET A 60 -4.09 -4.97 -2.84
CA MET A 60 -3.28 -5.50 -1.75
C MET A 60 -2.27 -6.55 -2.24
N ILE A 61 -2.70 -7.51 -3.07
CA ILE A 61 -1.84 -8.59 -3.58
C ILE A 61 -0.76 -8.03 -4.51
N TYR A 62 -1.16 -7.23 -5.50
CA TYR A 62 -0.24 -6.72 -6.52
C TYR A 62 0.50 -5.45 -6.08
N GLY A 63 0.06 -4.80 -5.00
CA GLY A 63 0.62 -3.53 -4.55
C GLY A 63 0.52 -2.46 -5.64
N ILE A 64 -0.68 -2.27 -6.22
CA ILE A 64 -1.03 -1.26 -7.25
C ILE A 64 -2.25 -0.45 -6.79
N GLY A 65 -2.57 0.67 -7.45
CA GLY A 65 -3.76 1.48 -7.13
C GLY A 65 -3.53 2.39 -5.93
N LEU A 66 -4.43 2.35 -4.94
CA LEU A 66 -4.25 3.05 -3.67
C LEU A 66 -3.09 2.40 -2.90
N ARG A 67 -1.96 3.08 -2.78
CA ARG A 67 -0.75 2.57 -2.14
C ARG A 67 -0.29 3.49 -1.01
N GLY A 68 0.31 2.88 0.00
CA GLY A 68 1.05 3.62 1.02
C GLY A 68 2.46 4.00 0.54
N PRO A 69 3.30 4.54 1.44
CA PRO A 69 4.70 4.82 1.16
C PRO A 69 5.43 3.58 0.63
N ASP A 70 6.21 3.78 -0.43
CA ASP A 70 7.11 2.76 -0.99
C ASP A 70 8.36 2.62 -0.11
N PRO A 71 9.06 1.47 -0.15
CA PRO A 71 10.23 1.22 0.68
C PRO A 71 11.41 2.11 0.28
N THR A 72 12.08 2.71 1.27
CA THR A 72 13.22 3.60 1.11
C THR A 72 14.37 3.23 2.05
N TRP A 73 15.60 3.55 1.65
CA TRP A 73 16.74 3.49 2.56
C TRP A 73 16.74 4.72 3.45
N GLU A 74 16.80 4.51 4.75
CA GLU A 74 16.87 5.56 5.75
C GLU A 74 18.20 5.53 6.50
N ALA A 75 18.63 6.73 6.91
CA ALA A 75 19.80 6.95 7.73
C ALA A 75 19.62 6.30 9.11
N VAL A 76 20.62 5.54 9.58
CA VAL A 76 20.62 5.07 10.97
C VAL A 76 21.03 6.25 11.89
N PRO A 77 20.15 6.71 12.80
CA PRO A 77 20.42 7.90 13.59
C PRO A 77 21.74 7.81 14.38
N GLY A 78 22.66 8.73 14.12
CA GLY A 78 23.95 8.81 14.83
C GLY A 78 25.02 7.80 14.38
N ALA A 79 24.74 6.98 13.35
CA ALA A 79 25.67 5.99 12.84
C ALA A 79 25.55 5.81 11.31
N THR A 80 25.18 6.86 10.57
CA THR A 80 24.93 6.74 9.11
C THR A 80 26.22 6.68 8.31
N VAL A 81 27.15 7.63 8.46
CA VAL A 81 28.46 7.58 7.81
C VAL A 81 29.52 7.31 8.88
N LEU A 82 30.28 6.24 8.68
CA LEU A 82 31.30 5.73 9.58
C LEU A 82 32.66 5.97 8.92
N GLN A 83 33.39 6.96 9.45
CA GLN A 83 34.66 7.40 8.86
C GLN A 83 35.88 6.60 9.34
N ASP A 84 35.74 5.89 10.47
CA ASP A 84 36.79 5.10 11.10
C ASP A 84 36.31 3.68 11.40
N ASN A 85 37.23 2.71 11.41
CA ASN A 85 36.91 1.32 11.72
C ASN A 85 36.28 1.19 13.11
N GLN A 86 36.68 2.02 14.09
CA GLN A 86 36.09 2.01 15.43
C GLN A 86 34.61 2.42 15.44
N ALA A 87 34.14 3.18 14.46
CA ALA A 87 32.72 3.52 14.37
C ALA A 87 31.86 2.30 14.01
N LEU A 88 32.39 1.27 13.35
CA LEU A 88 31.68 0.01 13.11
C LEU A 88 31.29 -0.68 14.41
N VAL A 89 32.20 -0.71 15.39
CA VAL A 89 31.94 -1.30 16.71
C VAL A 89 31.01 -0.40 17.53
N LYS A 90 31.20 0.92 17.49
CA LYS A 90 30.30 1.87 18.18
C LYS A 90 28.87 1.81 17.65
N ALA A 91 28.69 1.55 16.35
CA ALA A 91 27.40 1.38 15.70
C ALA A 91 26.75 0.01 16.01
N GLY A 92 27.48 -0.91 16.66
CA GLY A 92 27.01 -2.27 16.94
C GLY A 92 26.95 -3.17 15.71
N ILE A 93 27.68 -2.82 14.65
CA ILE A 93 27.81 -3.64 13.43
C ILE A 93 28.77 -4.81 13.69
N LEU A 94 29.88 -4.52 14.38
CA LEU A 94 30.88 -5.51 14.78
C LEU A 94 30.98 -5.58 16.30
N PRO A 95 31.21 -6.78 16.89
CA PRO A 95 31.39 -6.91 18.34
C PRO A 95 32.75 -6.37 18.83
N ALA A 96 33.78 -6.48 17.99
CA ALA A 96 35.12 -5.97 18.25
C ALA A 96 35.81 -5.64 16.93
N ILE A 97 36.91 -4.88 17.00
CA ILE A 97 37.75 -4.63 15.84
C ILE A 97 38.65 -5.86 15.63
N PRO A 98 38.74 -6.41 14.40
CA PRO A 98 39.67 -7.48 14.08
C PRO A 98 41.12 -7.08 14.36
N ASP A 99 41.98 -8.07 14.64
CA ASP A 99 43.41 -7.81 14.77
C ASP A 99 44.02 -7.59 13.38
N PHE A 100 44.68 -6.45 13.20
CA PHE A 100 45.34 -6.11 11.93
C PHE A 100 46.83 -6.41 12.06
N SER A 101 47.47 -6.91 10.99
CA SER A 101 48.93 -7.01 10.99
C SER A 101 49.56 -5.63 11.11
N ASP A 102 50.70 -5.53 11.81
CA ASP A 102 51.41 -4.25 12.03
C ASP A 102 51.73 -3.48 10.73
N ASP A 103 51.86 -4.19 9.59
CA ASP A 103 52.14 -3.64 8.26
C ASP A 103 50.89 -3.53 7.35
N ALA A 104 49.68 -3.74 7.88
CA ALA A 104 48.44 -3.76 7.09
C ALA A 104 48.12 -2.37 6.49
N THR A 105 47.95 -2.31 5.17
CA THR A 105 47.44 -1.11 4.51
C THR A 105 45.97 -0.89 4.86
N PRO A 106 45.42 0.34 4.75
CA PRO A 106 43.98 0.57 4.94
C PRO A 106 43.10 -0.28 4.01
N SER A 107 43.61 -0.63 2.83
CA SER A 107 42.97 -1.56 1.91
C SER A 107 42.90 -2.99 2.48
N ASP A 108 44.00 -3.47 3.07
CA ASP A 108 44.06 -4.80 3.72
C ASP A 108 43.20 -4.85 5.00
N GLN A 109 43.11 -3.74 5.73
CA GLN A 109 42.23 -3.65 6.91
C GLN A 109 40.76 -3.79 6.50
N ALA A 110 40.37 -3.18 5.37
CA ALA A 110 39.01 -3.27 4.87
C ALA A 110 38.64 -4.68 4.38
N SER A 111 39.56 -5.42 3.76
CA SER A 111 39.29 -6.81 3.39
C SER A 111 39.08 -7.70 4.62
N VAL A 112 39.89 -7.53 5.67
CA VAL A 112 39.70 -8.24 6.95
C VAL A 112 38.36 -7.88 7.61
N ILE A 113 37.94 -6.62 7.54
CA ILE A 113 36.61 -6.18 8.00
C ILE A 113 35.50 -6.83 7.18
N GLY A 114 35.66 -6.93 5.86
CA GLY A 114 34.71 -7.61 4.99
C GLY A 114 34.54 -9.09 5.36
N ASP A 115 35.63 -9.78 5.65
CA ASP A 115 35.61 -11.18 6.12
C ASP A 115 34.89 -11.30 7.47
N GLU A 116 35.17 -10.41 8.43
CA GLU A 116 34.49 -10.39 9.73
C GLU A 116 32.98 -10.11 9.60
N LEU A 117 32.57 -9.19 8.71
CA LEU A 117 31.15 -8.94 8.44
C LEU A 117 30.46 -10.20 7.91
N ILE A 118 31.13 -10.96 7.04
CA ILE A 118 30.58 -12.22 6.53
C ILE A 118 30.44 -13.24 7.66
N ASP A 119 31.40 -13.31 8.59
CA ASP A 119 31.35 -14.20 9.76
C ASP A 119 30.23 -13.82 10.74
N GLU A 120 29.92 -12.52 10.88
CA GLU A 120 28.76 -12.01 11.63
C GLU A 120 27.42 -12.27 10.93
N GLY A 121 27.44 -12.78 9.69
CA GLY A 121 26.25 -13.21 8.94
C GLY A 121 25.77 -12.24 7.87
N TYR A 122 26.57 -11.25 7.50
CA TYR A 122 26.29 -10.40 6.34
C TYR A 122 26.52 -11.15 5.03
N VAL A 123 25.73 -10.81 4.01
CA VAL A 123 25.84 -11.35 2.66
C VAL A 123 26.30 -10.26 1.71
N VAL A 124 27.34 -10.52 0.92
CA VAL A 124 27.81 -9.60 -0.11
C VAL A 124 26.86 -9.59 -1.30
N LEU A 125 26.35 -8.42 -1.67
CA LEU A 125 25.51 -8.25 -2.85
C LEU A 125 26.36 -8.25 -4.13
N ASP A 126 25.89 -8.94 -5.17
CA ASP A 126 26.49 -8.87 -6.50
C ASP A 126 26.38 -7.46 -7.07
N LYS A 127 27.48 -6.92 -7.59
CA LYS A 127 27.58 -5.60 -8.25
C LYS A 127 26.63 -5.46 -9.43
N SER A 128 26.27 -6.58 -10.08
CA SER A 128 25.32 -6.58 -11.20
C SER A 128 23.85 -6.53 -10.73
N SER A 129 23.60 -6.74 -9.44
CA SER A 129 22.24 -6.81 -8.90
C SER A 129 21.59 -5.43 -8.81
N PRO A 130 20.26 -5.32 -9.04
CA PRO A 130 19.52 -4.08 -8.82
C PRO A 130 19.58 -3.61 -7.35
N ALA A 131 19.72 -4.53 -6.40
CA ALA A 131 19.81 -4.22 -4.98
C ALA A 131 21.09 -3.45 -4.66
N PHE A 132 22.23 -3.88 -5.21
CA PHE A 132 23.50 -3.17 -5.11
C PHE A 132 23.38 -1.73 -5.64
N GLY A 133 22.85 -1.55 -6.86
CA GLY A 133 22.69 -0.23 -7.46
C GLY A 133 21.78 0.72 -6.65
N GLN A 134 20.73 0.19 -6.03
CA GLN A 134 19.87 0.99 -5.13
C GLN A 134 20.61 1.41 -3.85
N ALA A 135 21.32 0.48 -3.21
CA ALA A 135 22.07 0.75 -1.98
C ALA A 135 23.20 1.76 -2.24
N GLN A 136 23.97 1.58 -3.32
CA GLN A 136 25.02 2.50 -3.77
C GLN A 136 24.48 3.91 -3.99
N ALA A 137 23.35 4.04 -4.71
CA ALA A 137 22.77 5.34 -4.99
C ALA A 137 22.29 6.05 -3.71
N SER A 138 21.66 5.32 -2.78
CA SER A 138 21.23 5.89 -1.50
C SER A 138 22.42 6.23 -0.59
N ALA A 139 23.47 5.40 -0.57
CA ALA A 139 24.68 5.66 0.20
C ALA A 139 25.37 6.95 -0.24
N GLY A 140 25.47 7.17 -1.55
CA GLY A 140 26.09 8.37 -2.10
C GLY A 140 25.43 9.66 -1.64
N VAL A 141 24.09 9.67 -1.50
CA VAL A 141 23.35 10.81 -0.96
C VAL A 141 23.78 11.12 0.48
N PHE A 142 23.98 10.10 1.31
CA PHE A 142 24.42 10.30 2.70
C PHE A 142 25.88 10.75 2.80
N LEU A 143 26.78 10.14 2.02
CA LEU A 143 28.20 10.51 1.98
C LEU A 143 28.40 11.98 1.57
N GLU A 144 27.63 12.43 0.59
CA GLU A 144 27.68 13.81 0.09
C GLU A 144 27.01 14.80 1.06
N ALA A 145 25.88 14.43 1.67
CA ALA A 145 25.17 15.28 2.62
C ALA A 145 25.96 15.52 3.91
N GLU A 146 26.71 14.52 4.38
CA GLU A 146 27.57 14.63 5.56
C GLU A 146 28.93 15.28 5.26
N GLY A 147 29.24 15.54 3.98
CA GLY A 147 30.49 16.15 3.53
C GLY A 147 31.69 15.22 3.65
N SER A 148 31.45 13.92 3.75
CA SER A 148 32.51 12.90 3.91
C SER A 148 33.27 12.67 2.61
N TYR A 149 32.54 12.65 1.49
CA TYR A 149 33.10 12.66 0.14
C TYR A 149 32.41 13.68 -0.76
N ALA A 150 33.14 14.20 -1.74
CA ALA A 150 32.56 15.04 -2.79
C ALA A 150 32.01 14.16 -3.94
N PRO A 151 30.99 14.64 -4.67
CA PRO A 151 30.42 13.90 -5.79
C PRO A 151 31.50 13.53 -6.82
N GLY A 152 31.60 12.25 -7.17
CA GLY A 152 32.56 11.72 -8.15
C GLY A 152 34.00 11.56 -7.64
N THR A 153 34.25 11.65 -6.33
CA THR A 153 35.57 11.45 -5.72
C THR A 153 35.74 10.10 -5.01
N TYR A 154 34.76 9.21 -5.11
CA TYR A 154 34.75 7.90 -4.46
C TYR A 154 34.10 6.83 -5.34
N GLU A 155 34.44 5.57 -5.08
CA GLU A 155 33.79 4.38 -5.63
C GLU A 155 33.14 3.59 -4.50
N VAL A 156 31.96 3.02 -4.76
CA VAL A 156 31.37 2.01 -3.87
C VAL A 156 31.87 0.64 -4.31
N LEU A 157 32.60 -0.03 -3.41
CA LEU A 157 33.24 -1.30 -3.71
C LEU A 157 32.32 -2.47 -3.41
N GLU A 158 31.83 -2.55 -2.18
CA GLU A 158 31.05 -3.68 -1.70
C GLU A 158 29.83 -3.21 -0.91
N VAL A 159 28.80 -4.04 -0.91
CA VAL A 159 27.57 -3.80 -0.17
C VAL A 159 27.26 -5.07 0.61
N PHE A 160 27.31 -4.96 1.93
CA PHE A 160 27.04 -6.04 2.87
C PHE A 160 25.59 -5.91 3.35
N ASP A 161 24.82 -6.99 3.18
CA ASP A 161 23.39 -7.03 3.45
C ASP A 161 23.05 -8.00 4.59
N ILE A 162 22.21 -7.58 5.54
CA ILE A 162 21.77 -8.43 6.66
C ILE A 162 20.27 -8.25 6.95
N GLY A 163 19.60 -9.38 7.18
CA GLY A 163 18.19 -9.41 7.54
C GLY A 163 17.25 -9.28 6.34
N GLY A 164 16.13 -8.58 6.52
CA GLY A 164 15.09 -8.44 5.49
C GLY A 164 14.26 -9.70 5.21
N GLU A 165 14.35 -10.72 6.06
CA GLU A 165 13.53 -11.92 5.93
C GLU A 165 12.06 -11.62 6.23
N ARG A 166 11.16 -12.14 5.39
CA ARG A 166 9.71 -11.98 5.56
C ARG A 166 9.09 -13.22 6.22
N TYR A 167 8.05 -13.04 7.01
CA TYR A 167 7.29 -14.13 7.65
C TYR A 167 5.84 -13.71 7.95
N PRO A 168 4.90 -14.65 8.12
CA PRO A 168 5.03 -16.10 7.90
C PRO A 168 5.07 -16.45 6.40
N LYS A 169 5.99 -17.33 6.00
CA LYS A 169 6.05 -17.89 4.65
C LYS A 169 5.31 -19.22 4.62
N ILE A 170 4.39 -19.41 3.67
CA ILE A 170 3.80 -20.73 3.41
C ILE A 170 4.79 -21.61 2.62
N ASN A 171 5.51 -20.99 1.68
CA ASN A 171 6.67 -21.52 0.96
C ASN A 171 7.40 -20.32 0.30
N ASP A 172 8.51 -20.56 -0.40
CA ASP A 172 9.30 -19.50 -1.03
C ASP A 172 8.62 -18.83 -2.24
N THR A 173 7.63 -19.47 -2.86
CA THR A 173 6.92 -18.95 -4.04
C THR A 173 5.64 -18.18 -3.67
N TRP A 174 5.03 -18.52 -2.55
CA TRP A 174 3.75 -18.03 -2.05
C TRP A 174 3.98 -17.12 -0.82
N ASP A 175 4.84 -16.12 -1.01
CA ASP A 175 5.23 -15.11 -0.01
C ASP A 175 4.15 -14.01 0.19
N PHE A 176 2.99 -14.13 -0.46
CA PHE A 176 1.94 -13.09 -0.42
C PHE A 176 1.33 -12.87 0.97
N VAL A 177 1.46 -13.86 1.86
CA VAL A 177 0.97 -13.82 3.25
C VAL A 177 2.04 -13.45 4.26
N ALA A 178 3.26 -13.13 3.80
CA ALA A 178 4.32 -12.69 4.68
C ALA A 178 4.13 -11.20 5.01
N PHE A 179 3.44 -10.94 6.11
CA PHE A 179 3.08 -9.59 6.56
C PHE A 179 4.12 -8.93 7.46
N PHE A 180 4.96 -9.75 8.10
CA PHE A 180 6.02 -9.30 8.99
C PHE A 180 7.38 -9.49 8.33
N HIS A 181 8.35 -8.75 8.82
CA HIS A 181 9.72 -8.84 8.34
C HIS A 181 10.68 -8.60 9.51
N THR A 182 11.88 -9.14 9.42
CA THR A 182 12.99 -8.70 10.27
C THR A 182 13.47 -7.32 9.81
N PRO A 183 14.12 -6.54 10.67
CA PRO A 183 14.86 -5.37 10.24
C PRO A 183 15.84 -5.76 9.12
N HIS A 184 16.04 -4.84 8.18
CA HIS A 184 16.91 -5.04 7.02
C HIS A 184 17.93 -3.93 7.03
N TYR A 185 19.19 -4.29 7.22
CA TYR A 185 20.28 -3.34 7.30
C TYR A 185 21.28 -3.60 6.18
N VAL A 186 21.91 -2.54 5.72
CA VAL A 186 22.97 -2.60 4.74
C VAL A 186 24.15 -1.74 5.21
N VAL A 187 25.35 -2.27 5.01
CA VAL A 187 26.60 -1.54 5.14
C VAL A 187 27.20 -1.40 3.75
N VAL A 188 27.33 -0.16 3.28
CA VAL A 188 27.93 0.15 1.97
C VAL A 188 29.35 0.64 2.18
N GLU A 189 30.31 0.00 1.52
CA GLU A 189 31.71 0.37 1.60
C GLU A 189 32.08 1.33 0.45
N ALA A 190 32.62 2.49 0.80
CA ALA A 190 33.08 3.51 -0.12
C ALA A 190 34.58 3.76 0.04
N ALA A 191 35.31 3.75 -1.08
CA ALA A 191 36.73 4.04 -1.13
C ALA A 191 36.98 5.35 -1.92
N PRO A 192 37.88 6.22 -1.46
CA PRO A 192 38.21 7.46 -2.17
C PRO A 192 39.03 7.18 -3.42
N TYR A 193 38.91 8.05 -4.41
CA TYR A 193 39.79 8.08 -5.58
C TYR A 193 41.03 8.92 -5.31
N GLU A 194 42.15 8.54 -5.93
CA GLU A 194 43.33 9.38 -6.01
C GLU A 194 43.03 10.68 -6.77
N ALA A 195 43.51 11.81 -6.26
CA ALA A 195 43.26 13.12 -6.85
C ALA A 195 43.99 13.27 -8.20
N VAL A 196 43.29 13.02 -9.31
CA VAL A 196 43.82 13.21 -10.66
C VAL A 196 43.86 14.70 -11.02
N ARG A 197 45.01 15.16 -11.51
CA ARG A 197 45.15 16.50 -12.07
C ARG A 197 44.54 16.57 -13.46
N ASN A 198 43.56 17.46 -13.65
CA ASN A 198 42.96 17.73 -14.95
C ASN A 198 43.82 18.73 -15.73
N GLU A 199 44.47 18.28 -16.79
CA GLU A 199 45.20 19.13 -17.74
C GLU A 199 44.26 19.60 -18.87
N PRO A 200 44.16 20.91 -19.16
CA PRO A 200 43.31 21.40 -20.25
C PRO A 200 43.71 20.81 -21.61
N GLY A 201 42.77 20.17 -22.30
CA GLY A 201 42.96 19.61 -23.65
C GLY A 201 43.35 18.14 -23.72
N ARG A 202 43.55 17.46 -22.58
CA ARG A 202 43.72 16.00 -22.50
C ARG A 202 42.44 15.36 -21.94
N ALA A 203 42.12 14.14 -22.39
CA ALA A 203 41.07 13.36 -21.76
C ALA A 203 41.43 13.14 -20.27
N PRO A 204 40.47 13.30 -19.33
CA PRO A 204 40.69 12.98 -17.92
C PRO A 204 41.22 11.55 -17.79
N ALA A 205 42.24 11.34 -16.95
CA ALA A 205 42.70 9.99 -16.67
C ALA A 205 41.61 9.26 -15.87
N THR A 206 41.48 7.95 -16.11
CA THR A 206 40.56 7.11 -15.33
C THR A 206 41.00 7.16 -13.86
N PRO A 207 40.09 7.52 -12.93
CA PRO A 207 40.43 7.57 -11.51
C PRO A 207 40.78 6.16 -11.01
N GLN A 208 41.80 6.09 -10.16
CA GLN A 208 42.19 4.87 -9.45
C GLN A 208 41.85 5.03 -7.97
N ILE A 209 41.54 3.93 -7.31
CA ILE A 209 41.19 3.92 -5.88
C ILE A 209 42.45 4.22 -5.08
N ASP A 210 42.35 5.12 -4.11
CA ASP A 210 43.44 5.42 -3.17
C ASP A 210 43.48 4.36 -2.05
N GLU A 211 44.44 3.45 -2.14
CA GLU A 211 44.65 2.38 -1.16
C GLU A 211 45.26 2.87 0.17
N THR A 212 45.71 4.14 0.22
CA THR A 212 46.40 4.72 1.38
C THR A 212 45.45 5.41 2.37
N GLN A 213 44.22 5.67 1.96
CA GLN A 213 43.20 6.29 2.81
C GLN A 213 42.26 5.24 3.39
N GLN A 214 41.73 5.51 4.60
CA GLN A 214 40.72 4.66 5.20
C GLN A 214 39.42 4.69 4.39
N ARG A 215 38.87 3.50 4.15
CA ARG A 215 37.55 3.34 3.55
C ARG A 215 36.48 3.77 4.54
N GLN A 216 35.40 4.33 4.03
CA GLN A 216 34.27 4.77 4.84
C GLN A 216 33.08 3.84 4.61
N TYR A 217 32.26 3.67 5.63
CA TYR A 217 31.11 2.79 5.58
C TYR A 217 29.82 3.58 5.77
N VAL A 218 28.80 3.29 4.97
CA VAL A 218 27.46 3.86 5.17
C VAL A 218 26.55 2.78 5.72
N TYR A 219 26.07 2.99 6.93
CA TYR A 219 25.11 2.10 7.57
C TYR A 219 23.70 2.66 7.45
N MET A 220 22.85 1.90 6.79
CA MET A 220 21.47 2.29 6.49
C MET A 220 20.49 1.18 6.82
N ILE A 221 19.28 1.58 7.19
CA ILE A 221 18.16 0.66 7.43
C ILE A 221 17.17 0.77 6.26
N ARG A 222 16.62 -0.35 5.80
CA ARG A 222 15.52 -0.35 4.84
C ARG A 222 14.23 -0.07 5.62
N ASP A 223 13.66 1.12 5.46
CA ASP A 223 12.25 1.29 5.74
C ASP A 223 11.46 0.59 4.62
N LEU A 224 10.70 -0.45 4.98
CA LEU A 224 9.88 -1.19 4.03
C LEU A 224 8.57 -0.46 3.68
N GLY A 225 8.26 0.59 4.43
CA GLY A 225 7.07 1.42 4.27
C GLY A 225 5.78 0.64 4.52
N ALA A 226 4.65 1.29 4.23
CA ALA A 226 3.31 0.73 4.43
C ALA A 226 2.56 0.54 3.09
N ARG A 227 3.27 0.11 2.04
CA ARG A 227 2.76 0.04 0.66
C ARG A 227 1.37 -0.62 0.54
N ARG A 228 1.12 -1.68 1.30
CA ARG A 228 -0.14 -2.49 1.27
C ARG A 228 -1.17 -2.12 2.34
N GLN A 229 -0.88 -1.19 3.25
CA GLN A 229 -1.79 -0.84 4.33
C GLN A 229 -3.08 -0.16 3.83
N PRO A 230 -3.03 0.89 2.98
CA PRO A 230 -4.25 1.52 2.47
C PRO A 230 -5.22 0.58 1.73
N PRO A 231 -4.78 -0.29 0.80
CA PRO A 231 -5.70 -1.21 0.12
C PRO A 231 -6.24 -2.28 1.07
N THR A 232 -5.48 -2.66 2.11
CA THR A 232 -5.97 -3.58 3.16
C THR A 232 -7.14 -2.96 3.95
N VAL A 233 -7.01 -1.69 4.34
CA VAL A 233 -8.09 -0.96 5.05
C VAL A 233 -9.33 -0.85 4.15
N LEU A 234 -9.14 -0.56 2.86
CA LEU A 234 -10.23 -0.53 1.88
C LEU A 234 -10.93 -1.90 1.77
N ALA A 235 -10.16 -2.99 1.64
CA ALA A 235 -10.70 -4.33 1.50
C ALA A 235 -11.53 -4.75 2.73
N ILE A 236 -11.00 -4.52 3.93
CA ILE A 236 -11.69 -4.86 5.19
C ILE A 236 -12.93 -3.98 5.39
N GLY A 237 -12.80 -2.67 5.19
CA GLY A 237 -13.91 -1.72 5.34
C GLY A 237 -15.05 -1.99 4.34
N ALA A 238 -14.70 -2.18 3.07
CA ALA A 238 -15.68 -2.51 2.03
C ALA A 238 -16.29 -3.90 2.24
N GLY A 239 -15.49 -4.89 2.67
CA GLY A 239 -15.94 -6.23 3.00
C GLY A 239 -16.97 -6.24 4.13
N ALA A 240 -16.71 -5.48 5.22
CA ALA A 240 -17.65 -5.37 6.33
C ALA A 240 -19.02 -4.82 5.88
N VAL A 241 -19.02 -3.75 5.07
CA VAL A 241 -20.25 -3.19 4.52
C VAL A 241 -20.93 -4.15 3.53
N PHE A 242 -20.15 -4.81 2.67
CA PHE A 242 -20.65 -5.81 1.72
C PHE A 242 -21.40 -6.94 2.44
N PHE A 243 -20.78 -7.56 3.45
CA PHE A 243 -21.40 -8.64 4.21
C PHE A 243 -22.63 -8.18 5.00
N ALA A 244 -22.62 -6.96 5.55
CA ALA A 244 -23.79 -6.38 6.20
C ALA A 244 -24.96 -6.19 5.23
N LEU A 245 -24.70 -5.72 4.00
CA LEU A 245 -25.73 -5.56 2.97
C LEU A 245 -26.24 -6.90 2.44
N CYS A 246 -25.35 -7.88 2.22
CA CYS A 246 -25.75 -9.26 1.90
C CYS A 246 -26.67 -9.84 2.98
N TYR A 247 -26.36 -9.60 4.25
CA TYR A 247 -27.20 -10.01 5.36
C TYR A 247 -28.59 -9.34 5.32
N LEU A 248 -28.68 -8.03 5.04
CA LEU A 248 -29.95 -7.34 4.90
C LEU A 248 -30.79 -7.86 3.73
N LEU A 249 -30.16 -8.12 2.58
CA LEU A 249 -30.82 -8.71 1.42
C LEU A 249 -31.35 -10.11 1.72
N HIS A 250 -30.53 -10.95 2.38
CA HIS A 250 -30.93 -12.28 2.81
C HIS A 250 -32.13 -12.24 3.78
N ARG A 251 -32.07 -11.35 4.78
CA ARG A 251 -33.17 -11.14 5.74
C ARG A 251 -34.46 -10.69 5.04
N ARG A 252 -34.36 -9.78 4.08
CA ARG A 252 -35.51 -9.34 3.27
C ARG A 252 -36.13 -10.52 2.52
N GLU A 253 -35.31 -11.33 1.85
CA GLU A 253 -35.81 -12.46 1.07
C GLU A 253 -36.53 -13.48 1.96
N ARG A 254 -36.00 -13.73 3.16
CA ARG A 254 -36.64 -14.57 4.15
C ARG A 254 -38.03 -14.06 4.54
N PHE A 255 -38.18 -12.79 4.88
CA PHE A 255 -39.49 -12.21 5.21
C PHE A 255 -40.47 -12.25 4.04
N LEU A 256 -39.99 -12.02 2.82
CA LEU A 256 -40.83 -12.10 1.63
C LEU A 256 -41.36 -13.51 1.43
N ARG A 257 -40.52 -14.53 1.63
CA ARG A 257 -40.92 -15.94 1.53
C ARG A 257 -41.93 -16.32 2.62
N GLU A 258 -41.72 -15.85 3.85
CA GLU A 258 -42.66 -16.05 4.96
C GLU A 258 -44.02 -15.41 4.67
N ASN A 259 -44.05 -14.18 4.14
CA ASN A 259 -45.30 -13.50 3.77
C ASN A 259 -46.02 -14.16 2.58
N GLN A 260 -45.27 -14.64 1.57
CA GLN A 260 -45.86 -15.37 0.45
C GLN A 260 -46.44 -16.73 0.84
N ALA A 261 -45.91 -17.34 1.92
CA ALA A 261 -46.43 -18.60 2.45
C ALA A 261 -47.71 -18.43 3.28
N GLN A 262 -48.11 -17.20 3.65
CA GLN A 262 -49.34 -16.96 4.39
C GLN A 262 -50.57 -17.12 3.46
N PRO A 263 -51.62 -17.84 3.88
CA PRO A 263 -52.83 -17.97 3.08
C PRO A 263 -53.51 -16.62 2.88
N LEU A 264 -54.03 -16.39 1.68
CA LEU A 264 -54.74 -15.15 1.33
C LEU A 264 -55.95 -14.95 2.25
N PRO A 265 -56.25 -13.71 2.67
CA PRO A 265 -57.43 -13.44 3.48
C PRO A 265 -58.68 -13.87 2.73
N THR A 266 -59.60 -14.56 3.41
CA THR A 266 -60.88 -14.97 2.84
C THR A 266 -61.71 -13.71 2.54
N VAL A 267 -61.91 -13.42 1.26
CA VAL A 267 -62.88 -12.41 0.84
C VAL A 267 -64.26 -13.00 1.07
N GLN A 268 -64.99 -12.48 2.06
CA GLN A 268 -66.44 -12.72 2.13
C GLN A 268 -67.07 -11.98 0.96
N ALA A 269 -67.38 -12.71 -0.11
CA ALA A 269 -68.27 -12.18 -1.13
C ALA A 269 -69.65 -12.05 -0.48
N SER A 270 -70.07 -10.83 -0.16
CA SER A 270 -71.50 -10.57 0.07
C SER A 270 -72.22 -10.95 -1.21
N ALA A 271 -73.19 -11.86 -1.11
CA ALA A 271 -74.06 -12.20 -2.23
C ALA A 271 -74.63 -10.90 -2.83
N PRO A 272 -74.78 -10.80 -4.16
CA PRO A 272 -75.46 -9.65 -4.75
C PRO A 272 -76.83 -9.54 -4.07
N GLY A 273 -77.10 -8.37 -3.48
CA GLY A 273 -78.34 -8.13 -2.74
C GLY A 273 -79.55 -8.52 -3.58
N ASP A 274 -80.47 -9.23 -2.94
CA ASP A 274 -81.81 -9.46 -3.49
C ASP A 274 -82.43 -8.08 -3.78
N PRO A 275 -82.91 -7.79 -4.99
CA PRO A 275 -83.35 -6.44 -5.37
C PRO A 275 -84.63 -5.95 -4.67
N ASP A 276 -85.20 -6.71 -3.72
CA ASP A 276 -86.53 -6.45 -3.18
C ASP A 276 -86.56 -5.94 -1.72
N THR A 277 -85.48 -5.34 -1.22
CA THR A 277 -85.50 -4.65 0.10
C THR A 277 -84.97 -3.22 0.08
N GLU A 278 -85.29 -2.47 -0.97
CA GLU A 278 -85.38 -1.00 -0.88
C GLU A 278 -86.83 -0.61 -0.55
N SER A 279 -87.21 -0.68 0.73
CA SER A 279 -88.23 0.18 1.36
C SER A 279 -88.53 -0.27 2.79
N SER A 280 -87.91 0.36 3.79
CA SER A 280 -88.62 0.77 5.04
C SER A 280 -87.74 1.33 6.16
N GLU A 281 -86.41 1.28 6.12
CA GLU A 281 -85.60 1.68 7.30
C GLU A 281 -85.05 3.11 7.31
N ASP A 282 -85.23 3.92 6.26
CA ASP A 282 -84.70 5.31 6.22
C ASP A 282 -85.74 6.39 6.62
N ALA A 283 -86.86 5.98 7.23
CA ALA A 283 -87.95 6.89 7.61
C ALA A 283 -88.06 7.17 9.12
N THR A 284 -87.24 6.55 9.98
CA THR A 284 -87.42 6.66 11.45
C THR A 284 -86.35 7.49 12.17
N GLU A 285 -85.31 8.00 11.50
CA GLU A 285 -84.25 8.81 12.12
C GLU A 285 -84.24 10.28 11.65
N LYS A 286 -85.41 10.85 11.34
CA LYS A 286 -85.56 12.29 11.01
C LYS A 286 -86.70 13.04 11.68
N VAL A 287 -87.40 12.46 12.67
CA VAL A 287 -88.51 13.14 13.36
C VAL A 287 -88.23 13.47 14.84
N GLU A 288 -87.22 12.90 15.50
CA GLU A 288 -86.98 13.17 16.93
C GLU A 288 -85.95 14.28 17.19
N ALA A 289 -86.09 15.38 16.44
CA ALA A 289 -85.52 16.66 16.78
C ALA A 289 -86.61 17.73 16.71
N THR A 290 -87.58 17.69 17.64
CA THR A 290 -88.34 18.84 18.19
C THR A 290 -89.33 18.34 19.27
N VAL A 291 -89.03 18.70 20.53
CA VAL A 291 -89.85 18.65 21.78
C VAL A 291 -90.00 17.30 22.48
#